data_AF-A0A4U3AIB7-F1
#
_entry.id   AF-A0A4U3AIB7-F1
#
_cell.length_a   1.000
_cell.length_b   1.000
_cell.length_c   1.000
_cell.angle_alpha   90.00
_cell.angle_beta   90.00
_cell.angle_gamma   90.00
#
_symmetry.space_group_name_H-M   'P 1'
#
loop_
_entity.id
_entity.type
_entity.pdbx_description
1 polymer ?
#
loop_
_entity_poly.entity_id
_entity_poly.type
_entity_poly.pdbx_seq_one_letter_code
_entity_poly.pdbx_strand_id
1 'polypeptide(L)'
;MSVSFPAKNEDYVDQFLFDTKSGYCNNFSTSMIVLLRSAGIPARWVKGYTEGTLDNTLASAEGEDVYKIANDNAHSWVEVYFPGYGWIPFEPTKGFTNPYTFTNNTPAPTIQNSEETNAQNAQMHQKNNEAKLKSLIEDTEDAPTKKLTNSKNGLSWWYVFLSTIPISIIGYILFTTRMKWITFYIILFY
;
A
#
# COMPACT_ATOMS: atom_id res chain seq x y z
N MET A 1 -11.41 1.49 3.19
CA MET A 1 -10.64 2.60 3.81
C MET A 1 -11.41 3.88 3.54
N SER A 2 -11.90 4.57 4.56
CA SER A 2 -12.46 5.91 4.41
C SER A 2 -11.30 6.90 4.39
N VAL A 3 -11.16 7.68 3.32
CA VAL A 3 -10.28 8.84 3.33
C VAL A 3 -10.97 9.98 4.05
N SER A 4 -10.21 10.71 4.86
CA SER A 4 -10.66 11.96 5.47
C SER A 4 -10.81 13.02 4.38
N PHE A 5 -11.90 13.78 4.44
CA PHE A 5 -12.07 14.96 3.60
C PHE A 5 -11.62 16.20 4.37
N PRO A 6 -10.91 17.13 3.72
CA PRO A 6 -10.51 18.36 4.39
C PRO A 6 -11.74 19.17 4.81
N ALA A 7 -11.62 19.87 5.94
CA ALA A 7 -12.61 20.84 6.35
C ALA A 7 -12.71 22.00 5.34
N LYS A 8 -13.79 22.78 5.41
CA LYS A 8 -14.11 23.83 4.42
C LYS A 8 -12.98 24.85 4.16
N ASN A 9 -12.10 25.07 5.14
CA ASN A 9 -10.99 26.04 5.07
C ASN A 9 -9.61 25.38 5.24
N GLU A 10 -9.52 24.08 5.03
CA GLU A 10 -8.30 23.30 5.22
C GLU A 10 -7.72 22.93 3.85
N ASP A 11 -6.39 23.06 3.70
CA ASP A 11 -5.72 22.68 2.46
C ASP A 11 -5.65 21.16 2.34
N TYR A 12 -5.96 20.64 1.15
CA TYR A 12 -6.02 19.20 0.90
C TYR A 12 -4.67 18.51 1.12
N VAL A 13 -3.56 19.15 0.74
CA VAL A 13 -2.22 18.60 0.90
C VAL A 13 -1.76 18.72 2.35
N ASP A 14 -2.01 19.84 3.00
CA ASP A 14 -1.69 20.06 4.41
C ASP A 14 -2.36 19.01 5.32
N GLN A 15 -3.67 18.85 5.17
CA GLN A 15 -4.49 17.87 5.89
C GLN A 15 -3.96 16.44 5.73
N PHE A 16 -3.57 16.08 4.52
CA PHE A 16 -3.04 14.74 4.25
C PHE A 16 -1.64 14.57 4.86
N LEU A 17 -0.74 15.54 4.68
CA LEU A 17 0.64 15.45 5.11
C LEU A 17 0.78 15.45 6.64
N PHE A 18 -0.02 16.26 7.33
CA PHE A 18 0.16 16.50 8.77
C PHE A 18 -0.84 15.76 9.65
N ASP A 19 -2.03 15.45 9.15
CA ASP A 19 -3.07 14.77 9.93
C ASP A 19 -3.30 13.34 9.49
N THR A 20 -3.92 13.13 8.31
CA THR A 20 -4.43 11.79 7.95
C THR A 20 -3.32 10.79 7.63
N LYS A 21 -2.30 11.21 6.87
CA LYS A 21 -1.12 10.40 6.47
C LYS A 21 -1.45 9.03 5.86
N SER A 22 -2.69 8.85 5.43
CA SER A 22 -3.25 7.64 4.85
C SER A 22 -4.24 8.06 3.77
N GLY A 23 -4.07 7.53 2.57
CA GLY A 23 -4.83 7.98 1.42
C GLY A 23 -4.58 7.10 0.22
N TYR A 24 -5.03 7.54 -0.94
CA TYR A 24 -4.83 6.87 -2.22
C TYR A 24 -3.94 7.72 -3.14
N CYS A 25 -3.77 7.26 -4.38
CA CYS A 25 -2.84 7.82 -5.35
C CYS A 25 -2.93 9.35 -5.50
N ASN A 26 -4.12 9.94 -5.49
CA ASN A 26 -4.27 11.40 -5.60
C ASN A 26 -3.65 12.14 -4.40
N ASN A 27 -3.79 11.63 -3.17
CA ASN A 27 -3.22 12.26 -1.98
C ASN A 27 -1.68 12.28 -2.06
N PHE A 28 -1.08 11.13 -2.35
CA PHE A 28 0.37 11.00 -2.43
C PHE A 28 0.96 11.80 -3.59
N SER A 29 0.40 11.67 -4.80
CA SER A 29 0.88 12.37 -5.99
C SER A 29 0.72 13.88 -5.90
N THR A 30 -0.43 14.38 -5.42
CA THR A 30 -0.65 15.83 -5.25
C THR A 30 0.31 16.42 -4.22
N SER A 31 0.53 15.72 -3.10
CA SER A 31 1.44 16.19 -2.05
C SER A 31 2.88 16.26 -2.53
N MET A 32 3.35 15.24 -3.26
CA MET A 32 4.68 15.26 -3.86
C MET A 32 4.82 16.41 -4.87
N ILE A 33 3.81 16.69 -5.70
CA ILE A 33 3.82 17.83 -6.63
C ILE A 33 3.98 19.16 -5.91
N VAL A 34 3.21 19.39 -4.84
CA VAL A 34 3.30 20.62 -4.06
C VAL A 34 4.67 20.77 -3.43
N LEU A 35 5.20 19.70 -2.81
CA LEU A 35 6.53 19.72 -2.21
C LEU A 35 7.64 20.02 -3.24
N LEU A 36 7.63 19.34 -4.38
CA LEU A 36 8.62 19.56 -5.45
C LEU A 36 8.57 21.00 -5.97
N ARG A 37 7.37 21.50 -6.28
CA ARG A 37 7.20 22.86 -6.80
C ARG A 37 7.56 23.92 -5.76
N SER A 38 7.30 23.66 -4.47
CA SER A 38 7.73 24.56 -3.39
C SER A 38 9.26 24.64 -3.27
N ALA A 39 9.97 23.57 -3.65
CA ALA A 39 11.42 23.52 -3.72
C ALA A 39 11.98 24.06 -5.07
N GLY A 40 11.14 24.61 -5.95
CA GLY A 40 11.57 25.13 -7.25
C GLY A 40 11.89 24.05 -8.30
N ILE A 41 11.53 22.79 -8.03
CA ILE A 41 11.75 21.67 -8.96
C ILE A 41 10.57 21.61 -9.94
N PRO A 42 10.81 21.69 -11.26
CA PRO A 42 9.72 21.60 -12.23
C PRO A 42 9.12 20.18 -12.23
N ALA A 43 7.85 20.09 -11.88
CA ALA A 43 7.12 18.84 -11.79
C ALA A 43 5.70 18.98 -12.36
N ARG A 44 5.13 17.91 -12.91
CA ARG A 44 3.75 17.84 -13.42
C ARG A 44 3.02 16.62 -12.88
N TRP A 45 1.74 16.82 -12.58
CA TRP A 45 0.84 15.77 -12.11
C TRP A 45 0.26 15.03 -13.31
N VAL A 46 0.20 13.70 -13.23
CA VAL A 46 -0.30 12.86 -14.32
C VAL A 46 -1.35 11.89 -13.79
N LYS A 47 -2.37 11.61 -14.60
CA LYS A 47 -3.41 10.62 -14.32
C LYS A 47 -3.62 9.75 -15.56
N GLY A 48 -3.82 8.46 -15.35
CA GLY A 48 -4.03 7.47 -16.41
C GLY A 48 -4.43 6.13 -15.82
N TYR A 49 -3.92 5.05 -16.41
CA TYR A 49 -4.16 3.68 -15.99
C TYR A 49 -2.84 2.92 -15.86
N THR A 50 -2.77 1.96 -14.94
CA THR A 50 -1.64 1.02 -14.82
C THR A 50 -1.70 -0.08 -15.89
N GLU A 51 -0.69 -0.97 -15.91
CA GLU A 51 -0.47 -2.04 -16.91
C GLU A 51 -1.62 -3.04 -17.10
N GLY A 52 -2.67 -2.98 -16.27
CA GLY A 52 -3.82 -3.88 -16.36
C GLY A 52 -3.43 -5.30 -15.97
N THR A 53 -4.20 -6.28 -16.45
CA THR A 53 -3.91 -7.71 -16.27
C THR A 53 -4.00 -8.43 -17.59
N LEU A 54 -3.08 -9.36 -17.85
CA LEU A 54 -3.16 -10.24 -19.02
C LEU A 54 -4.47 -11.04 -19.00
N ASP A 55 -5.22 -10.97 -20.08
CA ASP A 55 -6.45 -11.72 -20.29
C ASP A 55 -6.14 -13.02 -21.03
N ASN A 56 -5.85 -14.07 -20.26
CA ASN A 56 -5.55 -15.40 -20.79
C ASN A 56 -6.73 -16.06 -21.54
N THR A 57 -7.93 -15.47 -21.50
CA THR A 57 -9.11 -15.99 -22.22
C THR A 57 -9.25 -15.39 -23.61
N LEU A 58 -8.57 -14.27 -23.86
CA LEU A 58 -8.54 -13.57 -25.13
C LEU A 58 -7.14 -13.71 -25.71
N ALA A 59 -6.95 -14.67 -26.60
CA ALA A 59 -5.81 -14.61 -27.51
C ALA A 59 -6.18 -13.65 -28.64
N SER A 60 -5.30 -12.68 -28.97
CA SER A 60 -5.47 -11.94 -30.22
C SER A 60 -5.50 -12.95 -31.39
N ALA A 61 -6.21 -12.62 -32.46
CA ALA A 61 -6.21 -13.42 -33.68
C ALA A 61 -4.79 -13.63 -34.25
N GLU A 62 -3.85 -12.75 -33.90
CA GLU A 62 -2.44 -12.82 -34.27
C GLU A 62 -1.53 -13.50 -33.23
N GLY A 63 -2.08 -14.04 -32.13
CA GLY A 63 -1.30 -14.67 -31.06
C GLY A 63 -0.63 -13.68 -30.09
N GLU A 64 -1.06 -12.42 -30.10
CA GLU A 64 -0.60 -11.40 -29.17
C GLU A 64 -1.30 -11.48 -27.81
N ASP A 65 -0.57 -11.08 -26.77
CA ASP A 65 -1.05 -10.92 -25.40
C ASP A 65 -2.07 -9.78 -25.32
N VAL A 66 -3.28 -10.07 -24.85
CA VAL A 66 -4.33 -9.06 -24.65
C VAL A 66 -4.36 -8.64 -23.19
N TYR A 67 -4.14 -7.36 -22.90
CA TYR A 67 -4.23 -6.83 -21.53
C TYR A 67 -5.58 -6.15 -21.30
N LYS A 68 -6.24 -6.54 -20.21
CA LYS A 68 -7.46 -5.89 -19.72
C LYS A 68 -7.10 -4.76 -18.75
N ILE A 69 -7.47 -3.55 -19.12
CA ILE A 69 -7.36 -2.36 -18.26
C ILE A 69 -8.76 -1.98 -17.78
N ALA A 70 -8.99 -2.05 -16.47
CA ALA A 70 -10.25 -1.74 -15.81
C ALA A 70 -10.18 -0.42 -15.04
N ASN A 71 -11.33 0.04 -14.53
CA ASN A 71 -11.38 1.24 -13.69
C ASN A 71 -10.52 1.13 -12.42
N ASP A 72 -10.33 -0.07 -11.90
CA ASP A 72 -9.46 -0.32 -10.75
C ASP A 72 -7.98 -0.08 -11.06
N ASN A 73 -7.60 0.00 -12.34
CA ASN A 73 -6.26 0.39 -12.78
C ASN A 73 -6.10 1.92 -12.87
N ALA A 74 -7.15 2.71 -12.65
CA ALA A 74 -7.07 4.17 -12.71
C ALA A 74 -6.11 4.70 -11.63
N HIS A 75 -5.14 5.50 -12.06
CA HIS A 75 -4.01 5.84 -11.20
C HIS A 75 -3.43 7.23 -11.50
N SER A 76 -2.71 7.79 -10.54
CA SER A 76 -2.05 9.09 -10.66
C SER A 76 -0.63 9.05 -10.13
N TRP A 77 0.31 9.67 -10.85
CA TRP A 77 1.73 9.72 -10.51
C TRP A 77 2.31 11.12 -10.74
N VAL A 78 3.60 11.27 -10.50
CA VAL A 78 4.34 12.52 -10.64
C VAL A 78 5.40 12.38 -11.71
N GLU A 79 5.60 13.42 -12.53
CA GLU A 79 6.76 13.51 -13.41
C GLU A 79 7.59 14.74 -13.09
N VAL A 80 8.91 14.56 -13.01
CA VAL A 80 9.89 15.58 -12.66
C VAL A 80 10.76 15.84 -13.88
N TYR A 81 10.96 17.11 -14.21
CA TYR A 81 11.80 17.49 -15.35
C TYR A 81 13.27 17.55 -14.94
N PHE A 82 14.11 16.84 -15.68
CA PHE A 82 15.56 16.90 -15.57
C PHE A 82 16.17 17.40 -16.88
N PRO A 83 16.98 18.47 -16.88
CA PRO A 83 17.70 18.91 -18.06
C PRO A 83 18.53 17.77 -18.68
N GLY A 84 18.40 17.58 -19.99
CA GLY A 84 19.08 16.50 -20.73
C GLY A 84 18.37 15.15 -20.72
N TYR A 85 17.45 14.89 -19.78
CA TYR A 85 16.72 13.62 -19.66
C TYR A 85 15.21 13.77 -19.89
N GLY A 86 14.66 14.97 -19.77
CA GLY A 86 13.24 15.23 -19.97
C GLY A 86 12.41 14.91 -18.71
N TRP A 87 11.17 14.49 -18.92
CA TRP A 87 10.23 14.17 -17.85
C TRP A 87 10.44 12.74 -17.36
N ILE A 88 10.82 12.61 -16.09
CA ILE A 88 11.07 11.33 -15.42
C ILE A 88 9.94 11.06 -14.42
N PRO A 89 9.25 9.91 -14.50
CA PRO A 89 8.19 9.55 -13.59
C PRO A 89 8.71 9.13 -12.22
N PHE A 90 7.96 9.47 -11.18
CA PHE A 90 8.16 9.12 -9.79
C PHE A 90 6.85 8.63 -9.22
N GLU A 91 6.93 7.56 -8.41
CA GLU A 91 5.75 6.97 -7.80
C GLU A 91 5.74 7.10 -6.28
N PRO A 92 5.05 8.10 -5.71
CA PRO A 92 4.91 8.25 -4.27
C PRO A 92 3.88 7.31 -3.63
N THR A 93 3.04 6.63 -4.42
CA THR A 93 1.96 5.78 -3.89
C THR A 93 2.48 4.40 -3.51
N LYS A 94 2.37 4.01 -2.23
CA LYS A 94 2.76 2.67 -1.79
C LYS A 94 1.93 1.58 -2.49
N GLY A 95 2.61 0.52 -2.91
CA GLY A 95 1.97 -0.64 -3.57
C GLY A 95 1.80 -0.50 -5.08
N PHE A 96 2.19 0.64 -5.65
CA PHE A 96 2.27 0.84 -7.08
C PHE A 96 3.73 0.95 -7.51
N THR A 97 4.01 0.43 -8.70
CA THR A 97 5.34 0.48 -9.30
C THR A 97 5.30 1.42 -10.49
N ASN A 98 6.40 2.15 -10.69
CA ASN A 98 6.58 2.96 -11.87
C ASN A 98 6.67 2.04 -13.10
N PRO A 99 5.81 2.20 -14.13
CA PRO A 99 5.82 1.32 -15.31
C PRO A 99 7.05 1.53 -16.21
N TYR A 100 7.86 2.56 -15.94
CA TYR A 100 9.06 2.84 -16.72
C TYR A 100 10.26 2.07 -16.21
N THR A 101 10.74 1.15 -17.04
CA THR A 101 12.02 0.46 -16.81
C THR A 101 13.16 1.31 -17.35
N PHE A 102 13.98 1.87 -16.45
CA PHE A 102 15.21 2.57 -16.84
C PHE A 102 16.30 1.54 -17.16
N THR A 103 16.53 1.26 -18.44
CA THR A 103 17.67 0.43 -18.86
C THR A 103 18.93 1.30 -18.91
N ASN A 104 19.75 1.25 -17.87
CA ASN A 104 21.06 1.88 -17.90
C ASN A 104 21.98 1.07 -18.83
N ASN A 105 22.21 1.56 -20.05
CA ASN A 105 23.27 1.05 -20.93
C ASN A 105 24.65 1.55 -20.47
N THR A 106 24.93 1.48 -19.17
CA THR A 106 26.26 1.70 -18.61
C THR A 106 26.97 0.35 -18.68
N PRO A 107 28.13 0.22 -19.36
CA PRO A 107 28.97 -0.97 -19.23
C PRO A 107 29.15 -1.24 -17.74
N ALA A 108 28.87 -2.47 -17.31
CA ALA A 108 28.87 -2.85 -15.90
C ALA A 108 30.14 -2.28 -15.22
N PRO A 109 30.00 -1.49 -14.15
CA PRO A 109 31.17 -1.11 -13.37
C PRO A 109 31.76 -2.41 -12.83
N THR A 110 33.05 -2.64 -13.08
CA THR A 110 33.80 -3.74 -12.46
C THR A 110 33.52 -3.69 -10.96
N ILE A 111 32.90 -4.75 -10.44
CA ILE A 111 32.63 -4.91 -9.01
C ILE A 111 33.98 -4.93 -8.29
N GLN A 112 34.35 -3.82 -7.68
CA GLN A 112 35.26 -3.78 -6.55
C GLN A 112 34.62 -2.87 -5.50
N ASN A 113 34.40 -3.43 -4.30
CA ASN A 113 33.89 -2.81 -3.07
C ASN A 113 32.37 -2.63 -2.89
N SER A 114 31.58 -3.67 -3.15
CA SER A 114 30.19 -3.79 -2.64
C SER A 114 30.07 -4.50 -1.27
N GLU A 115 31.18 -4.92 -0.65
CA GLU A 115 31.16 -5.63 0.65
C GLU A 115 31.36 -4.70 1.86
N GLU A 116 32.19 -3.65 1.76
CA GLU A 116 32.45 -2.75 2.90
C GLU A 116 31.27 -1.83 3.23
N THR A 117 30.58 -1.28 2.22
CA THR A 117 29.46 -0.36 2.41
C THR A 117 28.22 -1.04 3.00
N ASN A 118 28.01 -2.33 2.69
CA ASN A 118 26.90 -3.10 3.25
C ASN A 118 27.17 -3.56 4.69
N ALA A 119 28.44 -3.86 5.02
CA ALA A 119 28.83 -4.19 6.39
C ALA A 119 28.73 -2.98 7.34
N GLN A 120 29.11 -1.78 6.89
CA GLN A 120 28.99 -0.55 7.69
C GLN A 120 27.53 -0.16 7.95
N ASN A 121 26.65 -0.29 6.96
CA ASN A 121 25.23 0.01 7.11
C ASN A 121 24.51 -1.01 8.03
N ALA A 122 24.88 -2.29 7.97
CA ALA A 122 24.37 -3.31 8.88
C ALA A 122 24.84 -3.10 10.33
N GLN A 123 26.10 -2.72 10.53
CA GLN A 123 26.64 -2.43 11.86
C GLN A 123 26.03 -1.17 12.49
N MET A 124 25.75 -0.13 11.69
CA MET A 124 25.10 1.09 12.18
C MET A 124 23.66 0.82 12.63
N HIS A 125 22.90 -0.03 11.92
CA HIS A 125 21.57 -0.45 12.34
C HIS A 125 21.58 -1.29 13.63
N GLN A 126 22.57 -2.16 13.82
CA GLN A 126 22.67 -2.97 15.03
C GLN A 126 23.03 -2.12 16.27
N LYS A 127 23.99 -1.19 16.13
CA LYS A 127 24.41 -0.29 17.21
C LYS A 127 23.30 0.67 17.64
N ASN A 128 22.50 1.16 16.70
CA ASN A 128 21.36 2.05 16.99
C ASN A 128 20.23 1.31 17.73
N ASN A 129 20.01 0.03 17.43
CA ASN A 129 19.01 -0.79 18.10
C ASN A 129 19.45 -1.16 19.53
N GLU A 130 20.73 -1.45 19.76
CA GLU A 130 21.25 -1.71 21.10
C GLU A 130 21.25 -0.46 21.99
N ALA A 131 21.58 0.72 21.43
CA ALA A 131 21.51 1.98 22.16
C ALA A 131 20.06 2.30 22.58
N LYS A 132 19.10 2.07 21.69
CA LYS A 132 17.67 2.22 21.98
C LYS A 132 17.15 1.20 23.00
N LEU A 133 17.65 -0.02 22.97
CA LEU A 133 17.29 -1.06 23.94
C LEU A 133 17.85 -0.74 25.33
N LYS A 134 19.07 -0.21 25.42
CA LYS A 134 19.67 0.22 26.69
C LYS A 134 18.95 1.42 27.31
N SER A 135 18.57 2.43 26.51
CA SER A 135 17.79 3.56 27.02
C SER A 135 16.40 3.15 27.52
N LEU A 136 15.77 2.13 26.91
CA LEU A 136 14.48 1.62 27.35
C LEU A 136 14.57 0.78 28.64
N ILE A 137 15.71 0.15 28.89
CA ILE A 137 15.94 -0.68 30.09
C ILE A 137 16.33 0.20 31.30
N GLU A 138 17.10 1.27 31.07
CA GLU A 138 17.54 2.20 32.13
C GLU A 138 16.39 3.01 32.73
N ASP A 139 15.33 3.28 31.95
CA ASP A 139 14.10 3.93 32.42
C ASP A 139 13.12 2.99 33.18
N THR A 140 13.46 1.70 33.36
CA THR A 140 12.52 0.68 33.91
C THR A 140 12.93 0.13 35.30
N GLU A 141 14.01 0.60 35.93
CA GLU A 141 14.49 0.01 37.19
C GLU A 141 13.74 0.42 38.48
N ASP A 142 12.76 1.32 38.43
CA ASP A 142 12.00 1.76 39.60
C ASP A 142 10.49 1.44 39.53
N ALA A 143 10.15 0.15 39.45
CA ALA A 143 8.81 -0.33 39.84
C ALA A 143 8.82 -1.77 40.38
N PRO A 144 8.12 -2.06 41.51
CA PRO A 144 8.20 -3.37 42.17
C PRO A 144 7.41 -4.45 41.44
N THR A 145 8.05 -5.61 41.23
CA THR A 145 7.53 -6.77 40.52
C THR A 145 6.48 -7.54 41.34
N LYS A 146 5.24 -7.60 40.83
CA LYS A 146 4.25 -8.60 41.28
C LYS A 146 4.48 -9.91 40.54
N LYS A 147 4.83 -10.95 41.30
CA LYS A 147 5.03 -12.34 40.85
C LYS A 147 3.87 -12.85 39.99
N LEU A 148 4.18 -13.37 38.80
CA LEU A 148 3.27 -14.26 38.08
C LEU A 148 3.20 -15.62 38.78
N THR A 149 2.03 -15.99 39.27
CA THR A 149 1.72 -17.36 39.66
C THR A 149 1.01 -18.07 38.53
N ASN A 150 1.58 -19.21 38.16
CA ASN A 150 1.10 -20.23 37.24
C ASN A 150 -0.31 -20.73 37.66
N SER A 151 -1.30 -20.65 36.76
CA SER A 151 -2.62 -21.26 36.95
C SER A 151 -3.05 -21.97 35.66
N LYS A 152 -2.92 -23.30 35.70
CA LYS A 152 -3.64 -24.22 34.81
C LYS A 152 -5.14 -24.05 35.07
N ASN A 153 -5.94 -23.85 34.03
CA ASN A 153 -7.33 -24.31 33.95
C ASN A 153 -7.70 -24.50 32.49
N GLY A 154 -8.07 -25.73 32.13
CA GLY A 154 -8.40 -26.13 30.77
C GLY A 154 -9.73 -25.55 30.31
N LEU A 155 -9.73 -24.99 29.10
CA LEU A 155 -10.94 -24.76 28.33
C LEU A 155 -10.64 -25.09 26.86
N SER A 156 -11.27 -26.16 26.38
CA SER A 156 -10.91 -26.85 25.14
C SER A 156 -11.37 -26.07 23.91
N TRP A 157 -10.43 -25.66 23.04
CA TRP A 157 -10.66 -24.91 21.79
C TRP A 157 -11.61 -25.54 20.77
N TRP A 158 -12.04 -26.79 20.93
CA TRP A 158 -12.93 -27.45 19.96
C TRP A 158 -14.35 -26.85 19.93
N TYR A 159 -14.82 -26.23 21.02
CA TYR A 159 -16.13 -25.58 21.07
C TYR A 159 -16.23 -24.33 20.17
N VAL A 160 -15.09 -23.68 19.89
CA VAL A 160 -15.04 -22.53 18.96
C VAL A 160 -15.31 -22.98 17.53
N PHE A 161 -14.91 -24.19 17.15
CA PHE A 161 -15.15 -24.74 15.81
C PHE A 161 -16.58 -25.27 15.61
N LEU A 162 -17.26 -25.71 16.66
CA LEU A 162 -18.64 -26.21 16.55
C LEU A 162 -19.69 -25.10 16.42
N SER A 163 -19.38 -23.88 16.88
CA SER A 163 -20.33 -22.76 16.91
C SER A 163 -20.45 -22.00 15.58
N THR A 164 -19.53 -22.17 14.63
CA THR A 164 -19.50 -21.37 13.39
C THR A 164 -20.35 -21.98 12.27
N ILE A 165 -20.62 -23.28 12.32
CA ILE A 165 -21.42 -24.02 11.33
C ILE A 165 -22.85 -23.46 11.21
N PRO A 166 -23.63 -23.26 12.29
CA PRO A 166 -25.00 -22.75 12.17
C PRO A 166 -25.07 -21.31 11.64
N ILE A 167 -24.09 -20.47 11.98
CA ILE A 167 -24.02 -19.07 11.52
C ILE A 167 -23.77 -19.02 10.01
N SER A 168 -22.86 -19.85 9.50
CA SER A 168 -22.59 -19.97 8.06
C SER A 168 -23.80 -20.49 7.27
N ILE A 169 -24.56 -21.44 7.82
CA ILE A 169 -25.78 -21.96 7.19
C ILE A 169 -26.86 -20.88 7.10
N ILE A 170 -27.07 -20.11 8.18
CA ILE A 170 -28.03 -19.00 8.20
C ILE A 170 -27.62 -17.92 7.17
N GLY A 171 -26.33 -17.57 7.11
CA GLY A 171 -25.80 -16.64 6.11
C GLY A 171 -26.01 -17.11 4.67
N TYR A 172 -25.80 -18.40 4.40
CA TYR A 172 -26.02 -19.00 3.08
C TYR A 172 -27.50 -19.00 2.67
N ILE A 173 -28.41 -19.28 3.60
CA ILE A 173 -29.86 -19.22 3.35
C ILE A 173 -30.29 -17.79 3.03
N LEU A 174 -29.80 -16.79 3.77
CA LEU A 174 -30.09 -15.37 3.50
C LEU A 174 -29.53 -14.92 2.15
N PHE A 175 -28.33 -15.38 1.79
CA PHE A 175 -27.71 -15.05 0.50
C PHE A 175 -28.49 -15.65 -0.68
N THR A 176 -28.86 -16.92 -0.60
CA THR A 176 -29.61 -17.61 -1.66
C THR A 176 -31.06 -17.13 -1.78
N THR A 177 -31.69 -16.74 -0.67
CA THR A 177 -33.04 -16.14 -0.69
C THR A 177 -33.00 -14.72 -1.25
N ARG A 178 -32.05 -13.87 -0.85
CA ARG A 178 -31.87 -12.50 -1.39
C ARG A 178 -31.76 -12.50 -2.92
N MET A 179 -30.98 -13.42 -3.49
CA MET A 179 -30.76 -13.46 -4.95
C MET A 179 -32.03 -13.78 -5.74
N LYS A 180 -32.97 -14.55 -5.18
CA LYS A 180 -34.25 -14.88 -5.85
C LYS A 180 -35.23 -13.71 -5.90
N TRP A 181 -35.22 -12.85 -4.88
CA TRP A 181 -36.15 -11.72 -4.78
C TRP A 181 -35.72 -10.59 -5.71
N ILE A 182 -34.41 -10.37 -5.88
CA ILE A 182 -33.89 -9.34 -6.80
C ILE A 182 -34.28 -9.65 -8.25
N THR A 183 -34.15 -10.91 -8.70
CA THR A 183 -34.59 -11.31 -10.05
C THR A 183 -36.10 -11.14 -10.23
N PHE A 184 -36.91 -11.46 -9.20
CA PHE A 184 -38.36 -11.25 -9.25
C PHE A 184 -38.74 -9.76 -9.29
N TYR A 185 -38.07 -8.90 -8.52
CA TYR A 185 -38.30 -7.46 -8.53
C TYR A 185 -37.89 -6.80 -9.85
N ILE A 186 -36.85 -7.30 -10.52
CA ILE A 186 -36.42 -6.79 -11.84
C ILE A 186 -37.43 -7.16 -12.94
N ILE A 187 -38.11 -8.30 -12.84
CA ILE A 187 -39.16 -8.72 -13.79
C ILE A 187 -40.50 -8.00 -13.55
N LEU A 188 -40.75 -7.52 -12.34
CA LEU A 188 -41.99 -6.78 -12.00
C LEU A 188 -41.94 -5.29 -12.38
N PHE A 189 -40.75 -4.74 -12.66
CA PHE A 189 -40.53 -3.31 -12.98
C PHE A 189 -40.03 -3.04 -14.41
N TYR A 190 -40.15 -4.02 -15.31
CA TYR A 190 -39.99 -3.88 -16.76
C TYR A 190 -41.14 -4.58 -17.48
#